data_AF-M1BEI1-F1
#
_entry.id   AF-M1BEI1-F1
#
_cell.length_a   1.000
_cell.length_b   1.000
_cell.length_c   1.000
_cell.angle_alpha   90.00
_cell.angle_beta   90.00
_cell.angle_gamma   90.00
#
_symmetry.space_group_name_H-M   'P 1'
#
loop_
_entity.id
_entity.type
_entity.pdbx_description
1 polymer ?
#
loop_
_entity_poly.entity_id
_entity_poly.type
_entity_poly.pdbx_seq_one_letter_code
_entity_poly.pdbx_strand_id
1 'polypeptide(L)'
;MEEENQSKKKTNNPKSYQERKECIKRKSMKLATLCDIKVCTVITSPNGELQTWPDNLDAYNEVLDLYSQNLKPEKKHKESSTPVPQLEEEQGEKDLLTLVESKLAVVNRRIRFLENKNVVVVDKGKRKRIE
;
A
#
# COMPACT_ATOMS: atom_id res chain seq x y z
N MET A 1 -33.23 27.27 28.68
CA MET A 1 -33.06 25.97 27.99
C MET A 1 -32.00 26.23 26.93
N GLU A 2 -30.73 26.10 27.29
CA GLU A 2 -29.60 26.22 26.38
C GLU A 2 -28.55 25.23 26.87
N GLU A 3 -28.52 24.06 26.24
CA GLU A 3 -27.51 23.03 26.45
C GLU A 3 -26.20 23.48 25.83
N GLU A 4 -25.25 23.90 26.66
CA GLU A 4 -23.88 24.14 26.22
C GLU A 4 -23.15 22.80 26.12
N ASN A 5 -23.02 22.33 24.88
CA ASN A 5 -22.36 21.09 24.49
C ASN A 5 -20.84 21.22 24.77
N GLN A 6 -20.41 20.82 25.97
CA GLN A 6 -19.00 20.73 26.32
C GLN A 6 -18.32 19.60 25.52
N SER A 7 -17.85 19.93 24.32
CA SER A 7 -16.82 19.19 23.61
C SER A 7 -15.57 19.13 24.50
N LYS A 8 -15.40 18.02 25.23
CA LYS A 8 -14.20 17.69 26.01
C LYS A 8 -12.95 17.74 25.11
N LYS A 9 -12.29 18.89 25.04
CA LYS A 9 -10.94 19.02 24.48
C LYS A 9 -10.00 18.22 25.39
N LYS A 10 -9.63 17.01 24.96
CA LYS A 10 -8.56 16.22 25.61
C LYS A 10 -7.28 17.05 25.52
N THR A 11 -6.83 17.60 26.63
CA THR A 11 -5.52 18.23 26.76
C THR A 11 -4.47 17.14 26.62
N ASN A 12 -3.88 17.04 25.43
CA ASN A 12 -2.75 16.17 25.18
C ASN A 12 -1.60 16.62 26.09
N ASN A 13 -1.37 15.94 27.20
CA ASN A 13 -0.24 16.24 28.08
C ASN A 13 1.02 15.59 27.46
N PRO A 14 1.91 16.37 26.80
CA PRO A 14 3.06 15.83 26.09
C PRO A 14 4.03 15.10 27.03
N LYS A 15 4.08 15.48 28.32
CA LYS A 15 4.89 14.81 29.34
C LYS A 15 4.43 13.36 29.55
N SER A 16 3.11 13.15 29.59
CA SER A 16 2.55 11.80 29.76
C SER A 16 2.82 10.89 28.57
N TYR A 17 2.84 11.44 27.34
CA TYR A 17 3.19 10.66 26.15
C TYR A 17 4.63 10.15 26.21
N GLN A 18 5.60 11.03 26.48
CA GLN A 18 7.01 10.64 26.50
C GLN A 18 7.30 9.61 27.60
N GLU A 19 6.77 9.81 28.81
CA GLU A 19 6.91 8.85 29.91
C GLU A 19 6.32 7.48 29.57
N ARG A 20 5.13 7.44 28.97
CA ARG A 20 4.48 6.19 28.56
C ARG A 20 5.22 5.51 27.42
N LYS A 21 5.72 6.28 26.45
CA LYS A 21 6.50 5.80 25.33
C LYS A 21 7.76 5.07 25.81
N GLU A 22 8.53 5.70 26.68
CA GLU A 22 9.72 5.09 27.29
C GLU A 22 9.37 3.87 28.15
N CYS A 23 8.26 3.94 28.90
CA CYS A 23 7.76 2.82 29.69
C CYS A 23 7.45 1.60 28.82
N ILE A 24 6.76 1.80 27.69
CA ILE A 24 6.44 0.74 26.73
C ILE A 24 7.73 0.14 26.16
N LYS A 25 8.66 0.95 25.66
CA LYS A 25 9.96 0.45 25.15
C LYS A 25 10.68 -0.40 26.20
N ARG A 26 10.74 0.07 27.46
CA ARG A 26 11.39 -0.66 28.56
C ARG A 26 10.69 -1.97 28.91
N LYS A 27 9.35 -2.00 28.87
CA LYS A 27 8.57 -3.22 29.10
C LYS A 27 8.73 -4.22 27.96
N SER A 28 8.72 -3.77 26.71
CA SER A 28 8.98 -4.62 25.54
C SER A 28 10.36 -5.26 25.61
N MET A 29 11.38 -4.49 26.00
CA MET A 29 12.73 -5.01 26.24
C MET A 29 12.74 -6.08 27.34
N LYS A 30 12.14 -5.79 28.50
CA LYS A 30 12.06 -6.75 29.60
C LYS A 30 11.31 -8.03 29.18
N LEU A 31 10.22 -7.89 28.43
CA LEU A 31 9.45 -9.03 27.94
C LEU A 31 10.28 -9.89 26.99
N ALA A 32 10.97 -9.28 26.03
CA ALA A 32 11.86 -9.98 25.10
C ALA A 32 12.96 -10.75 25.86
N THR A 33 13.62 -10.10 26.81
CA THR A 33 14.72 -10.70 27.58
C THR A 33 14.25 -11.78 28.57
N LEU A 34 13.16 -11.55 29.31
CA LEU A 34 12.73 -12.48 30.37
C LEU A 34 12.07 -13.74 29.83
N CYS A 35 11.41 -13.64 28.68
CA CYS A 35 10.69 -14.75 28.07
C CYS A 35 11.42 -15.34 26.86
N ASP A 36 12.57 -14.78 26.48
CA ASP A 36 13.34 -15.18 25.29
C ASP A 36 12.48 -15.23 24.01
N ILE A 37 11.68 -14.17 23.81
CA ILE A 37 10.80 -14.04 22.64
C ILE A 37 11.19 -12.82 21.82
N LYS A 38 10.99 -12.91 20.51
CA LYS A 38 11.13 -11.78 19.60
C LYS A 38 9.96 -10.83 19.76
N VAL A 39 10.24 -9.57 20.08
CA VAL A 39 9.23 -8.52 20.30
C VAL A 39 9.66 -7.25 19.59
N CYS A 40 8.73 -6.64 18.86
CA CYS A 40 8.86 -5.28 18.37
C CYS A 40 7.69 -4.43 18.86
N THR A 41 7.87 -3.12 18.88
CA THR A 41 6.81 -2.16 19.19
C THR A 41 6.83 -1.04 18.17
N VAL A 42 5.64 -0.72 17.64
CA VAL A 42 5.42 0.40 16.72
C VAL A 42 4.56 1.43 17.46
N ILE A 43 5.08 2.65 17.60
CA ILE A 43 4.45 3.74 18.35
C ILE A 43 4.24 4.91 17.39
N THR A 44 2.98 5.30 17.21
CA THR A 44 2.63 6.48 16.43
C THR A 44 2.42 7.67 17.36
N SER A 45 3.22 8.72 17.16
CA SER A 45 3.09 9.98 17.89
C SER A 45 1.82 10.73 17.47
N PRO A 46 1.27 11.61 18.34
CA PRO A 46 0.17 12.49 17.97
C PRO A 46 0.45 13.39 16.76
N ASN A 47 1.73 13.67 16.50
CA ASN A 47 2.20 14.47 15.37
C ASN A 47 2.33 13.66 14.07
N GLY A 48 2.00 12.37 14.09
CA GLY A 48 2.14 11.46 12.94
C GLY A 48 3.53 10.81 12.81
N GLU A 49 4.50 11.17 13.64
CA GLU A 49 5.82 10.52 13.64
C GLU A 49 5.72 9.06 14.08
N LEU A 50 6.36 8.17 13.32
CA LEU A 50 6.47 6.75 13.66
C LEU A 50 7.78 6.50 14.42
N GLN A 51 7.68 5.87 15.58
CA GLN A 51 8.83 5.42 16.36
C GLN A 51 8.72 3.92 16.60
N THR A 52 9.84 3.23 16.51
CA THR A 52 9.89 1.79 16.72
C THR A 52 10.79 1.42 17.90
N TRP A 53 10.65 0.19 18.36
CA TRP A 53 11.64 -0.50 19.18
C TRP A 53 11.66 -1.97 18.72
N PRO A 54 12.83 -2.64 18.62
CA PRO A 54 14.19 -2.13 18.84
C PRO A 54 14.55 -0.98 17.90
N ASP A 55 15.53 -0.15 18.30
CA ASP A 55 16.02 0.95 17.45
C ASP A 55 16.93 0.40 16.32
N ASN A 56 17.40 -0.84 16.45
CA ASN A 56 18.10 -1.56 15.38
C ASN A 56 17.07 -2.03 14.32
N LEU A 57 17.23 -1.53 13.10
CA LEU A 57 16.37 -1.86 11.96
C LEU A 57 16.41 -3.35 11.60
N ASP A 58 17.56 -4.02 11.70
CA ASP A 58 17.68 -5.43 11.32
C ASP A 58 16.86 -6.33 12.26
N ALA A 59 16.99 -6.08 13.56
CA ALA A 59 16.22 -6.79 14.59
C ALA A 59 14.72 -6.48 14.47
N TYR A 60 14.35 -5.25 14.11
CA TYR A 60 12.96 -4.88 13.88
C TYR A 60 12.37 -5.57 12.64
N ASN A 61 13.10 -5.57 11.52
CA ASN A 61 12.68 -6.19 10.26
C ASN A 61 12.52 -7.69 10.42
N GLU A 62 13.40 -8.36 11.16
CA GLU A 62 13.28 -9.80 11.43
C GLU A 62 11.94 -10.16 12.10
N VAL A 63 11.46 -9.35 13.05
CA VAL A 63 10.17 -9.58 13.71
C VAL A 63 9.00 -9.31 12.75
N LEU A 64 9.11 -8.28 11.91
CA LEU A 64 8.08 -7.98 10.90
C LEU A 64 7.98 -9.04 9.81
N ASP A 65 9.12 -9.57 9.36
CA ASP A 65 9.17 -10.63 8.35
C ASP A 65 8.55 -11.90 8.91
N LEU A 66 8.92 -12.26 10.15
CA LEU A 66 8.31 -13.38 10.85
C LEU A 66 6.80 -13.18 10.98
N TYR A 67 6.35 -11.98 11.36
CA TYR A 67 4.91 -11.68 11.44
C TYR A 67 4.23 -11.86 10.07
N SER A 68 4.81 -11.30 9.02
CA SER A 68 4.25 -11.31 7.66
C SER A 68 4.14 -12.72 7.07
N GLN A 69 5.16 -13.56 7.29
CA GLN A 69 5.14 -14.97 6.87
C GLN A 69 4.07 -15.79 7.61
N ASN A 70 3.75 -15.41 8.85
CA ASN A 70 2.74 -16.09 9.68
C ASN A 70 1.34 -15.49 9.55
N LEU A 71 1.16 -14.41 8.77
CA LEU A 71 -0.15 -13.94 8.38
C LEU A 71 -0.80 -15.02 7.51
N LYS A 72 -1.70 -15.81 8.10
CA LYS A 72 -2.60 -16.66 7.33
C LYS A 72 -3.31 -15.75 6.32
N PRO A 73 -3.46 -16.15 5.05
CA PRO A 73 -4.31 -15.42 4.14
C PRO A 73 -5.74 -15.50 4.70
N GLU A 74 -6.18 -14.44 5.38
CA GLU A 74 -7.59 -14.18 5.59
C GLU A 74 -8.25 -14.36 4.22
N LYS A 75 -9.20 -15.30 4.13
CA LYS A 75 -9.96 -15.55 2.90
C LYS A 75 -10.63 -14.22 2.54
N LYS A 76 -10.06 -13.53 1.55
CA LYS A 76 -10.54 -12.25 1.08
C LYS A 76 -12.02 -12.41 0.73
N HIS A 77 -12.89 -11.75 1.48
CA HIS A 77 -14.22 -11.43 0.95
C HIS A 77 -13.96 -10.65 -0.34
N LYS A 78 -14.42 -11.26 -1.42
CA LYS A 78 -14.30 -10.81 -2.79
C LYS A 78 -14.96 -9.44 -2.93
N GLU A 79 -14.17 -8.38 -3.06
CA GLU A 79 -14.53 -7.19 -3.85
C GLU A 79 -13.29 -6.35 -4.17
N SER A 80 -13.04 -6.22 -5.48
CA SER A 80 -12.01 -5.41 -6.16
C SER A 80 -10.53 -5.71 -5.82
N SER A 81 -9.86 -6.30 -6.81
CA SER A 81 -8.47 -6.72 -6.80
C SER A 81 -7.48 -5.57 -7.04
N THR A 82 -6.54 -5.36 -6.13
CA THR A 82 -5.13 -5.12 -6.48
C THR A 82 -4.25 -5.47 -5.26
N PRO A 83 -3.40 -6.52 -5.29
CA PRO A 83 -2.33 -6.70 -4.32
C PRO A 83 -1.13 -5.85 -4.73
N VAL A 84 -0.58 -5.09 -3.79
CA VAL A 84 0.73 -4.43 -3.90
C VAL A 84 1.80 -5.50 -3.60
N PRO A 85 2.72 -5.82 -4.53
CA PRO A 85 3.76 -6.82 -4.29
C PRO A 85 4.92 -6.32 -3.43
N GLN A 86 5.46 -7.26 -2.66
CA GLN A 86 6.70 -7.17 -1.89
C GLN A 86 7.91 -7.15 -2.83
N LEU A 87 8.97 -6.46 -2.37
CA LEU A 87 10.27 -6.33 -3.01
C LEU A 87 10.98 -7.70 -3.04
N GLU A 88 10.92 -8.37 -4.19
CA GLU A 88 11.90 -9.36 -4.63
C GLU A 88 12.50 -8.84 -5.94
N GLU A 89 13.72 -8.29 -5.87
CA GLU A 89 14.34 -7.45 -6.91
C GLU A 89 14.75 -8.17 -8.21
N GLU A 90 14.30 -9.40 -8.48
CA GLU A 90 14.62 -10.12 -9.73
C GLU A 90 13.42 -10.68 -10.50
N GLN A 91 12.22 -10.78 -9.89
CA GLN A 91 11.00 -11.25 -10.57
C GLN A 91 10.03 -10.13 -10.95
N GLY A 92 10.02 -9.02 -10.21
CA GLY A 92 9.12 -7.88 -10.46
C GLY A 92 9.35 -7.19 -11.80
N GLU A 93 10.59 -7.18 -12.31
CA GLU A 93 10.91 -6.57 -13.61
C GLU A 93 10.26 -7.34 -14.77
N LYS A 94 10.25 -8.67 -14.71
CA LYS A 94 9.63 -9.54 -15.73
C LYS A 94 8.10 -9.38 -15.73
N ASP A 95 7.49 -9.25 -14.56
CA ASP A 95 6.04 -9.06 -14.44
C ASP A 95 5.59 -7.67 -14.91
N LEU A 96 6.40 -6.62 -14.66
CA LEU A 96 6.13 -5.28 -15.20
C LEU A 96 6.37 -5.21 -16.71
N LEU A 97 7.44 -5.85 -17.21
CA LEU A 97 7.76 -5.87 -18.64
C LEU A 97 6.66 -6.58 -19.43
N THR A 98 6.22 -7.76 -18.97
CA THR A 98 5.12 -8.51 -19.61
C THR A 98 3.79 -7.75 -19.55
N LEU A 99 3.53 -7.01 -18.47
CA LEU A 99 2.35 -6.15 -18.36
C LEU A 99 2.38 -4.98 -19.36
N VAL A 100 3.54 -4.34 -19.52
CA VAL A 100 3.75 -3.24 -20.48
C VAL A 100 3.61 -3.76 -21.91
N GLU A 101 4.21 -4.91 -22.24
CA GLU A 101 4.09 -5.55 -23.54
C GLU A 101 2.63 -5.89 -23.89
N SER A 102 1.88 -6.43 -22.92
CA SER A 102 0.44 -6.71 -23.07
C SER A 102 -0.37 -5.44 -23.36
N LYS A 103 -0.12 -4.35 -22.63
CA LYS A 103 -0.77 -3.05 -22.87
C LYS A 103 -0.40 -2.48 -24.24
N LEU A 104 0.87 -2.58 -24.66
CA LEU A 104 1.33 -2.13 -25.97
C LEU A 104 0.64 -2.91 -27.10
N ALA A 105 0.46 -4.22 -26.94
CA ALA A 105 -0.26 -5.04 -27.90
C ALA A 105 -1.73 -4.61 -28.07
N VAL A 106 -2.41 -4.23 -26.98
CA VAL A 106 -3.78 -3.70 -27.03
C VAL A 106 -3.84 -2.38 -27.80
N VAL A 107 -2.90 -1.46 -27.54
CA VAL A 107 -2.82 -0.17 -28.24
C VAL A 107 -2.57 -0.39 -29.75
N ASN A 108 -1.64 -1.28 -30.12
CA ASN A 108 -1.34 -1.58 -31.51
C ASN A 108 -2.53 -2.18 -32.27
N ARG A 109 -3.31 -3.05 -31.61
CA ARG A 109 -4.57 -3.57 -32.18
C ARG A 109 -5.56 -2.44 -32.44
N ARG A 110 -5.66 -1.47 -31.52
CA ARG A 110 -6.56 -0.33 -31.67
C ARG A 110 -6.13 0.61 -32.80
N ILE A 111 -4.84 0.89 -32.93
CA ILE A 111 -4.29 1.70 -34.03
C ILE A 111 -4.66 1.07 -35.37
N ARG A 112 -4.35 -0.22 -35.57
CA ARG A 112 -4.67 -0.95 -36.81
C ARG A 112 -6.18 -0.94 -37.12
N PHE A 113 -7.01 -1.10 -36.08
CA PHE A 113 -8.46 -1.05 -36.25
C PHE A 113 -8.94 0.32 -36.73
N LEU A 114 -8.36 1.40 -36.20
CA LEU A 114 -8.69 2.76 -36.60
C LEU A 114 -8.16 3.09 -38.00
N GLU A 115 -6.96 2.66 -38.35
CA GLU A 115 -6.40 2.79 -39.69
C GLU A 115 -7.27 2.09 -40.74
N ASN A 116 -7.67 0.82 -40.49
CA ASN A 116 -8.56 0.09 -41.38
C ASN A 116 -9.94 0.74 -41.50
N LYS A 117 -10.47 1.30 -40.40
CA LYS A 117 -11.72 2.08 -40.46
C LYS A 117 -11.57 3.36 -41.28
N ASN A 118 -10.43 4.04 -41.19
CA ASN A 118 -10.19 5.26 -41.96
C ASN A 118 -10.10 4.93 -43.48
N VAL A 119 -9.49 3.80 -43.84
CA VAL A 119 -9.49 3.29 -45.23
C VAL A 119 -10.91 3.03 -45.74
N VAL A 120 -11.78 2.41 -44.93
CA VAL A 120 -13.18 2.13 -45.30
C VAL A 120 -14.04 3.40 -45.38
N VAL A 121 -13.71 4.44 -44.63
CA VAL A 121 -14.44 5.72 -44.65
C VAL A 121 -14.06 6.57 -45.87
N VAL A 122 -12.83 6.48 -46.37
CA VAL A 122 -12.36 7.28 -47.53
C VAL A 122 -12.95 6.80 -48.88
N ASP A 123 -13.35 5.54 -49.03
CA ASP A 123 -13.86 5.01 -50.32
C ASP A 123 -15.35 5.31 -50.60
N LYS A 124 -16.11 5.88 -49.64
CA LYS A 124 -17.55 6.17 -49.83
C LYS A 124 -17.85 7.50 -50.54
N GLY A 125 -16.86 8.12 -51.17
CA GLY A 125 -16.96 9.36 -51.93
C GLY A 125 -17.22 9.18 -53.43
N LYS A 126 -18.15 8.33 -53.87
CA LYS A 126 -18.64 8.32 -55.26
C LYS A 126 -20.08 8.83 -55.32
N ARG A 127 -20.25 10.13 -55.64
CA ARG A 127 -21.50 10.63 -56.23
C ARG A 127 -21.19 11.09 -57.66
N LYS A 128 -21.63 10.27 -58.62
CA LYS A 128 -21.86 10.70 -60.00
C LYS A 128 -22.92 11.80 -59.98
N ARG A 129 -22.72 12.90 -60.70
CA ARG A 129 -23.81 13.77 -61.13
C ARG A 129 -23.76 13.86 -62.65
N ILE A 130 -24.87 13.45 -63.24
CA ILE A 130 -25.22 13.53 -64.65
C ILE A 130 -25.95 14.86 -64.81
N GLU A 131 -25.49 15.72 -65.72
CA GLU A 131 -26.32 16.51 -66.67
C GLU A 131 -25.41 17.19 -67.68
#